data_AF-A0A956LN68-F1
#
_entry.id   AF-A0A956LN68-F1
#
_cell.length_a   1.000
_cell.length_b   1.000
_cell.length_c   1.000
_cell.angle_alpha   90.00
_cell.angle_beta   90.00
_cell.angle_gamma   90.00
#
_symmetry.space_group_name_H-M   'P 1'
#
loop_
_entity.id
_entity.type
_entity.pdbx_description
1 polymer ?
#
loop_
_entity_poly.entity_id
_entity_poly.type
_entity_poly.pdbx_seq_one_letter_code
_entity_poly.pdbx_strand_id
1 'polypeptide(L)'
;MKPSDHPPSHSLRRLWLVLGAVLSISFAVILYFGSDIYESAPPIPERVVVEGSGELVHTREDILRGQDVWRSIGGQELGSIWGHGAYTAPDWTADWLHREARWILDDWARAEHGAPFDEIAAERRAALVERLSGELRENTYDPDSGVVTISPIRARALAAVASHYVDLFTDAPELDGLRESYAMPRGTVSTEARARDMTAFFFWATWACVTERPGSELSYTHNWPPEQLVGNTPSGELVVVSVASMVLLLGGIGAVSWFFAARRREEDPEPLAEDPLAKLTVTPSMRATLKYFWVVGALIVA
;
A
#
# COMPACT_ATOMS: atom_id res chain seq x y z
N MET A 1 29.73 49.18 35.69
CA MET A 1 29.19 48.73 34.39
C MET A 1 29.84 47.38 34.10
N LYS A 2 29.17 46.28 34.47
CA LYS A 2 29.68 44.93 34.22
C LYS A 2 29.47 44.60 32.73
N PRO A 3 30.43 43.97 32.04
CA PRO A 3 30.20 43.47 30.69
C PRO A 3 29.07 42.45 30.74
N SER A 4 28.11 42.57 29.83
CA SER A 4 27.10 41.53 29.59
C SER A 4 27.82 40.33 28.98
N ASP A 5 28.02 39.29 29.80
CA ASP A 5 28.40 37.96 29.33
C ASP A 5 27.24 37.39 28.51
N HIS A 6 27.17 37.75 27.23
CA HIS A 6 26.31 37.05 26.29
C HIS A 6 26.80 35.60 26.17
N PRO A 7 25.92 34.59 26.36
CA PRO A 7 26.32 33.20 26.18
C PRO A 7 26.83 33.00 24.74
N PRO A 8 27.74 32.04 24.50
CA PRO A 8 28.30 31.82 23.18
C PRO A 8 27.15 31.51 22.21
N SER A 9 26.85 32.46 21.32
CA SER A 9 25.92 32.23 20.23
C SER A 9 26.37 30.98 19.50
N HIS A 10 25.47 30.02 19.29
CA HIS A 10 25.80 28.91 18.41
C HIS A 10 26.22 29.52 17.09
N SER A 11 27.51 29.37 16.74
CA SER A 11 28.04 29.89 15.49
C SER A 11 27.11 29.42 14.37
N LEU A 12 26.49 30.37 13.65
CA LEU A 12 25.54 30.08 12.58
C LEU A 12 26.11 29.05 11.59
N ARG A 13 27.43 29.12 11.38
CA ARG A 13 28.22 28.15 10.59
C ARG A 13 28.07 26.71 11.09
N ARG A 14 28.11 26.48 12.40
CA ARG A 14 27.92 25.14 12.99
C ARG A 14 26.52 24.62 12.74
N LEU A 15 25.48 25.46 12.86
CA LEU A 15 24.11 25.05 12.58
C LEU A 15 23.91 24.71 11.09
N TRP A 16 24.47 25.51 10.19
CA TRP A 16 24.46 25.22 8.76
C TRP A 16 25.18 23.93 8.40
N LEU A 17 26.32 23.65 9.04
CA LEU A 17 27.04 22.39 8.84
C LEU A 17 26.21 21.19 9.33
N VAL A 18 25.56 21.29 10.48
CA VAL A 18 24.67 20.23 10.99
C VAL A 18 23.49 20.03 10.05
N LEU A 19 22.82 21.11 9.63
CA LEU A 19 21.72 21.02 8.67
C LEU A 19 22.16 20.38 7.35
N GLY A 20 23.30 20.81 6.80
CA GLY A 20 23.87 20.23 5.58
C GLY A 20 24.14 18.74 5.74
N ALA A 21 24.73 18.32 6.87
CA ALA A 21 24.97 16.91 7.16
C ALA A 21 23.67 16.10 7.25
N VAL A 22 22.65 16.60 7.95
CA VAL A 22 21.34 15.91 8.04
C VAL A 22 20.72 15.76 6.66
N LEU A 23 20.68 16.82 5.85
CA LEU A 23 20.13 16.76 4.50
C LEU A 23 20.89 15.75 3.64
N SER A 24 22.23 15.83 3.60
CA SER A 24 23.04 14.93 2.79
C SER A 24 22.86 13.46 3.18
N ILE A 25 22.84 13.15 4.48
CA ILE A 25 22.65 11.77 4.97
C ILE A 25 21.25 11.27 4.64
N SER A 26 20.20 12.08 4.91
CA SER A 26 18.82 11.69 4.63
C SER A 26 18.59 11.44 3.13
N PHE A 27 19.12 12.30 2.25
CA PHE A 27 19.02 12.09 0.81
C PHE A 27 19.81 10.87 0.35
N ALA A 28 21.00 10.61 0.90
CA ALA A 28 21.75 9.41 0.58
C ALA A 28 20.97 8.13 0.92
N VAL A 29 20.33 8.09 2.09
CA VAL A 29 19.47 6.97 2.50
C VAL A 29 18.27 6.81 1.56
N ILE A 30 17.56 7.89 1.23
CA ILE A 30 16.41 7.85 0.30
C ILE A 30 16.82 7.35 -1.09
N LEU A 31 17.94 7.85 -1.63
CA LEU A 31 18.42 7.45 -2.95
C LEU A 31 18.87 5.99 -2.99
N TYR A 32 19.54 5.53 -1.93
CA TYR A 32 19.97 4.14 -1.81
C TYR A 32 18.78 3.18 -1.81
N PHE A 33 17.82 3.36 -0.90
CA PHE A 33 16.64 2.48 -0.83
C PHE A 33 15.69 2.68 -2.02
N GLY A 34 15.66 3.87 -2.63
CA GLY A 34 14.94 4.10 -3.87
C GLY A 34 15.45 3.22 -5.02
N SER A 35 16.77 3.06 -5.14
CA SER A 35 17.38 2.16 -6.14
C SER A 35 17.02 0.69 -5.88
N ASP A 36 17.07 0.27 -4.61
CA ASP A 36 16.76 -1.11 -4.19
C ASP A 36 15.31 -1.50 -4.50
N ILE A 37 14.36 -0.56 -4.34
CA ILE A 37 12.95 -0.77 -4.70
C ILE A 37 12.78 -1.05 -6.21
N TYR A 38 13.54 -0.37 -7.07
CA TYR A 38 13.44 -0.59 -8.52
C TYR A 38 13.91 -1.99 -8.95
N GLU A 39 14.92 -2.53 -8.26
CA GLU A 39 15.45 -3.86 -8.55
C GLU A 39 14.60 -4.97 -7.92
N SER A 40 13.99 -4.71 -6.77
CA SER A 40 13.25 -5.69 -5.97
C SER A 40 11.72 -5.66 -6.17
N ALA A 41 11.21 -4.81 -7.06
CA ALA A 41 9.78 -4.69 -7.33
C ALA A 41 9.19 -6.01 -7.88
N PRO A 42 7.92 -6.34 -7.58
CA PRO A 42 7.25 -7.49 -8.19
C PRO A 42 7.22 -7.33 -9.72
N PRO A 43 7.71 -8.30 -10.49
CA PRO A 43 7.71 -8.22 -11.94
C PRO A 43 6.28 -8.25 -12.48
N ILE A 44 6.02 -7.50 -13.55
CA ILE A 44 4.81 -7.70 -14.37
C ILE A 44 5.18 -8.73 -15.44
N PRO A 45 4.60 -9.94 -15.40
CA PRO A 45 5.00 -10.99 -16.34
C PRO A 45 4.56 -10.67 -17.77
N GLU A 46 5.35 -11.14 -18.74
CA GLU A 46 4.99 -11.08 -20.16
C GLU A 46 3.74 -11.92 -20.44
N ARG A 47 3.66 -13.10 -19.83
CA ARG A 47 2.51 -14.01 -19.93
C ARG A 47 2.29 -14.77 -18.63
N VAL A 48 1.03 -15.05 -18.34
CA VAL A 48 0.58 -16.01 -17.33
C VAL A 48 -0.01 -17.19 -18.07
N VAL A 49 0.49 -18.40 -17.80
CA VAL A 49 0.06 -19.63 -18.49
C VAL A 49 -0.34 -20.71 -17.50
N VAL A 50 -1.22 -21.62 -17.94
CA VAL A 50 -1.61 -22.78 -17.14
C VAL A 50 -0.59 -23.90 -17.29
N GLU A 51 -0.18 -24.48 -16.17
CA GLU A 51 0.72 -25.62 -16.12
C GLU A 51 0.20 -26.81 -16.94
N GLY A 52 1.10 -27.46 -17.69
CA GLY A 52 0.80 -28.63 -18.51
C GLY A 52 0.11 -28.31 -19.84
N SER A 53 -1.00 -27.56 -19.82
CA SER A 53 -1.73 -27.19 -21.06
C SER A 53 -1.04 -26.07 -21.84
N GLY A 54 -0.32 -25.17 -21.15
CA GLY A 54 0.26 -23.98 -21.75
C GLY A 54 -0.77 -22.94 -22.20
N GLU A 55 -2.03 -23.07 -21.75
CA GLU A 55 -3.10 -22.13 -22.07
C GLU A 55 -2.75 -20.73 -21.53
N LEU A 56 -2.88 -19.72 -22.39
CA LEU A 56 -2.64 -18.33 -22.03
C LEU A 56 -3.81 -17.79 -21.19
N VAL A 57 -3.50 -17.29 -20.00
CA VAL A 57 -4.48 -16.69 -19.07
C VAL A 57 -4.48 -15.17 -19.21
N HIS A 58 -3.32 -14.55 -19.05
CA HIS A 58 -3.12 -13.11 -19.17
C HIS A 58 -1.80 -12.79 -19.87
N THR A 59 -1.78 -11.67 -20.57
CA THR A 59 -0.55 -11.04 -21.07
C THR A 59 -0.21 -9.82 -20.22
N ARG A 60 1.03 -9.34 -20.34
CA ARG A 60 1.46 -8.05 -19.78
C ARG A 60 0.53 -6.90 -20.17
N GLU A 61 0.08 -6.89 -21.43
CA GLU A 61 -0.81 -5.85 -21.93
C GLU A 61 -2.18 -5.90 -21.25
N ASP A 62 -2.72 -7.10 -20.97
CA ASP A 62 -4.00 -7.24 -20.24
C ASP A 62 -3.89 -6.64 -18.84
N ILE A 63 -2.79 -6.94 -18.12
CA ILE A 63 -2.54 -6.40 -16.77
C ILE A 63 -2.42 -4.88 -16.79
N LEU A 64 -1.67 -4.32 -17.74
CA LEU A 64 -1.49 -2.87 -17.85
C LEU A 64 -2.78 -2.15 -18.27
N ARG A 65 -3.53 -2.71 -19.22
CA ARG A 65 -4.85 -2.17 -19.58
C ARG A 65 -5.80 -2.25 -18.40
N GLY A 66 -5.77 -3.33 -17.63
CA GLY A 66 -6.53 -3.47 -16.39
C GLY A 66 -6.22 -2.39 -15.37
N GLN A 67 -4.94 -2.06 -15.21
CA GLN A 67 -4.49 -0.97 -14.34
C GLN A 67 -5.06 0.38 -14.82
N ASP A 68 -5.07 0.63 -16.12
CA ASP A 68 -5.64 1.86 -16.69
C ASP A 68 -7.17 1.91 -16.55
N VAL A 69 -7.87 0.78 -16.66
CA VAL A 69 -9.30 0.70 -16.35
C VAL A 69 -9.54 1.05 -14.88
N TRP A 70 -8.79 0.46 -13.95
CA TRP A 70 -8.89 0.78 -12.52
C TRP A 70 -8.64 2.27 -12.23
N ARG A 71 -7.61 2.87 -12.84
CA ARG A 71 -7.37 4.33 -12.73
C ARG A 71 -8.54 5.15 -13.28
N SER A 72 -9.14 4.71 -14.39
CA SER A 72 -10.21 5.46 -15.05
C SER A 72 -11.50 5.54 -14.23
N ILE A 73 -11.72 4.62 -13.29
CA ILE A 73 -12.89 4.59 -12.40
C ILE A 73 -12.64 5.28 -11.05
N GLY A 74 -11.54 6.02 -10.91
CA GLY A 74 -11.16 6.73 -9.69
C GLY A 74 -9.99 6.09 -8.92
N GLY A 75 -9.59 4.87 -9.29
CA GLY A 75 -8.45 4.18 -8.70
C GLY A 75 -8.55 4.04 -7.17
N GLN A 76 -7.68 4.77 -6.48
CA GLN A 76 -7.60 4.80 -5.02
C GLN A 76 -8.74 5.58 -4.34
N GLU A 77 -9.56 6.31 -5.09
CA GLU A 77 -10.70 7.04 -4.51
C GLU A 77 -11.93 6.14 -4.28
N LEU A 78 -11.96 4.94 -4.87
CA LEU A 78 -13.07 4.00 -4.74
C LEU A 78 -12.85 3.00 -3.61
N GLY A 79 -11.70 2.36 -3.62
CA GLY A 79 -11.23 1.39 -2.62
C GLY A 79 -9.70 1.41 -2.58
N SER A 80 -9.09 0.35 -2.07
CA SER A 80 -7.63 0.28 -1.94
C SER A 80 -6.99 -0.85 -2.74
N ILE A 81 -5.73 -0.64 -3.11
CA ILE A 81 -4.80 -1.66 -3.62
C ILE A 81 -3.55 -1.54 -2.77
N TRP A 82 -3.04 -2.67 -2.27
CA TRP A 82 -1.86 -2.67 -1.39
C TRP A 82 -2.00 -1.77 -0.15
N GLY A 83 -3.22 -1.64 0.37
CA GLY A 83 -3.55 -0.85 1.56
C GLY A 83 -3.62 0.66 1.32
N HIS A 84 -3.44 1.12 0.08
CA HIS A 84 -3.47 2.53 -0.27
C HIS A 84 -4.75 2.84 -1.06
N GLY A 85 -5.61 3.66 -0.47
CA GLY A 85 -6.83 4.19 -1.10
C GLY A 85 -7.93 4.49 -0.10
N ALA A 86 -9.16 4.52 -0.59
CA ALA A 86 -10.36 4.75 0.19
C ALA A 86 -10.72 3.51 1.02
N TYR A 87 -11.53 3.72 2.05
CA TYR A 87 -11.86 2.72 3.07
C TYR A 87 -13.33 2.29 3.07
N THR A 88 -14.14 2.80 2.13
CA THR A 88 -15.56 2.42 2.01
C THR A 88 -15.70 1.09 1.28
N ALA A 89 -15.17 1.01 0.05
CA ALA A 89 -14.99 -0.26 -0.63
C ALA A 89 -13.77 -1.00 -0.04
N PRO A 90 -13.68 -2.32 -0.21
CA PRO A 90 -12.58 -3.10 0.36
C PRO A 90 -11.23 -2.76 -0.29
N ASP A 91 -10.17 -3.31 0.30
CA ASP A 91 -8.92 -3.48 -0.44
C ASP A 91 -9.09 -4.64 -1.42
N TRP A 92 -8.96 -4.35 -2.72
CA TRP A 92 -9.23 -5.33 -3.78
C TRP A 92 -8.17 -6.45 -3.80
N THR A 93 -6.94 -6.19 -3.35
CA THR A 93 -5.91 -7.23 -3.27
C THR A 93 -6.14 -8.19 -2.10
N ALA A 94 -6.63 -7.69 -0.96
CA ALA A 94 -6.98 -8.52 0.18
C ALA A 94 -8.28 -9.31 -0.06
N ASP A 95 -9.31 -8.67 -0.60
CA ASP A 95 -10.60 -9.33 -0.92
C ASP A 95 -10.41 -10.38 -2.02
N TRP A 96 -9.61 -10.11 -3.06
CA TRP A 96 -9.28 -11.10 -4.08
C TRP A 96 -8.55 -12.29 -3.47
N LEU A 97 -7.49 -12.04 -2.67
CA LEU A 97 -6.68 -13.10 -2.07
C LEU A 97 -7.54 -14.05 -1.24
N HIS A 98 -8.43 -13.48 -0.42
CA HIS A 98 -9.32 -14.25 0.42
C HIS A 98 -10.30 -15.10 -0.41
N ARG A 99 -10.90 -14.51 -1.46
CA ARG A 99 -11.84 -15.23 -2.35
C ARG A 99 -11.15 -16.35 -3.12
N GLU A 100 -9.95 -16.10 -3.65
CA GLU A 100 -9.15 -17.11 -4.36
C GLU A 100 -8.79 -18.26 -3.42
N ALA A 101 -8.28 -17.96 -2.22
CA ALA A 101 -7.96 -18.94 -1.19
C ALA A 101 -9.17 -19.80 -0.81
N ARG A 102 -10.30 -19.15 -0.49
CA ARG A 102 -11.55 -19.81 -0.11
C ARG A 102 -12.10 -20.70 -1.22
N TRP A 103 -12.06 -20.21 -2.46
CA TRP A 103 -12.54 -20.97 -3.61
C TRP A 103 -11.74 -22.27 -3.80
N ILE A 104 -10.41 -22.19 -3.72
CA ILE A 104 -9.53 -23.37 -3.85
C ILE A 104 -9.79 -24.37 -2.72
N LEU A 105 -9.90 -23.90 -1.48
CA LEU A 105 -10.18 -24.74 -0.32
C LEU A 105 -11.53 -25.45 -0.42
N ASP A 106 -12.57 -24.75 -0.87
CA ASP A 106 -13.90 -25.35 -1.06
C ASP A 106 -13.92 -26.37 -2.21
N ASP A 107 -13.18 -26.12 -3.30
CA ASP A 107 -13.06 -27.08 -4.41
C ASP A 107 -12.37 -28.38 -3.94
N TRP A 108 -11.24 -28.27 -3.25
CA TRP A 108 -10.54 -29.43 -2.67
C TRP A 108 -11.37 -30.15 -1.62
N ALA A 109 -12.02 -29.43 -0.70
CA ALA A 109 -12.85 -30.05 0.34
C ALA A 109 -14.02 -30.83 -0.26
N ARG A 110 -14.69 -30.28 -1.29
CA ARG A 110 -15.78 -30.99 -1.98
C ARG A 110 -15.26 -32.20 -2.75
N ALA A 111 -14.13 -32.09 -3.44
CA ALA A 111 -13.55 -33.17 -4.22
C ALA A 111 -13.07 -34.34 -3.34
N GLU A 112 -12.42 -34.04 -2.20
CA GLU A 112 -11.76 -35.05 -1.37
C GLU A 112 -12.63 -35.55 -0.21
N HIS A 113 -13.61 -34.76 0.23
CA HIS A 113 -14.41 -35.05 1.43
C HIS A 113 -15.92 -34.91 1.23
N GLY A 114 -16.39 -34.44 0.06
CA GLY A 114 -17.81 -34.35 -0.26
C GLY A 114 -18.58 -33.29 0.51
N ALA A 115 -17.90 -32.36 1.19
CA ALA A 115 -18.50 -31.30 2.00
C ALA A 115 -17.75 -29.97 1.82
N PRO A 116 -18.38 -28.81 2.09
CA PRO A 116 -17.70 -27.51 2.12
C PRO A 116 -16.53 -27.48 3.11
N PHE A 117 -15.56 -26.60 2.87
CA PHE A 117 -14.34 -26.50 3.70
C PHE A 117 -14.67 -26.25 5.18
N ASP A 118 -15.70 -25.46 5.49
CA ASP A 118 -16.06 -25.18 6.88
C ASP A 118 -16.71 -26.35 7.62
N GLU A 119 -17.23 -27.35 6.89
CA GLU A 119 -17.95 -28.50 7.43
C GLU A 119 -17.07 -29.75 7.63
N ILE A 120 -15.83 -29.74 7.11
CA ILE A 120 -14.89 -30.85 7.30
C ILE A 120 -14.14 -30.73 8.65
N ALA A 121 -13.61 -31.88 9.12
CA ALA A 121 -12.87 -31.97 10.38
C ALA A 121 -11.63 -31.04 10.41
N ALA A 122 -11.30 -30.52 11.59
CA ALA A 122 -10.25 -29.50 11.75
C ALA A 122 -8.87 -29.97 11.26
N GLU A 123 -8.54 -31.25 11.48
CA GLU A 123 -7.29 -31.86 11.02
C GLU A 123 -7.20 -31.86 9.48
N ARG A 124 -8.33 -32.10 8.80
CA ARG A 124 -8.41 -32.07 7.33
C ARG A 124 -8.34 -30.64 6.81
N ARG A 125 -9.00 -29.68 7.49
CA ARG A 125 -8.86 -28.26 7.16
C ARG A 125 -7.41 -27.80 7.24
N ALA A 126 -6.69 -28.16 8.31
CA ALA A 126 -5.29 -27.80 8.48
C ALA A 126 -4.42 -28.35 7.35
N ALA A 127 -4.65 -29.60 6.91
CA ALA A 127 -3.93 -30.19 5.78
C ALA A 127 -4.19 -29.44 4.46
N LEU A 128 -5.44 -29.04 4.19
CA LEU A 128 -5.78 -28.26 2.99
C LEU A 128 -5.20 -26.84 3.04
N VAL A 129 -5.17 -26.21 4.20
CA VAL A 129 -4.56 -24.87 4.40
C VAL A 129 -3.06 -24.91 4.15
N GLU A 130 -2.35 -25.92 4.67
CA GLU A 130 -0.91 -26.08 4.41
C GLU A 130 -0.64 -26.29 2.90
N ARG A 131 -1.46 -27.11 2.24
CA ARG A 131 -1.37 -27.31 0.79
C ARG A 131 -1.65 -26.01 0.01
N LEU A 132 -2.62 -25.21 0.45
CA LEU A 132 -2.95 -23.93 -0.17
C LEU A 132 -1.78 -22.95 -0.06
N SER A 133 -1.13 -22.92 1.10
CA SER A 133 0.05 -22.10 1.34
C SER A 133 1.13 -22.41 0.29
N GLY A 134 1.46 -23.69 0.09
CA GLY A 134 2.40 -24.09 -0.97
C GLY A 134 1.95 -23.66 -2.38
N GLU A 135 0.68 -23.89 -2.71
CA GLU A 135 0.09 -23.57 -4.02
C GLU A 135 0.14 -22.07 -4.37
N LEU A 136 -0.13 -21.19 -3.40
CA LEU A 136 -0.23 -19.75 -3.67
C LEU A 136 1.07 -18.99 -3.44
N ARG A 137 1.95 -19.46 -2.55
CA ARG A 137 3.20 -18.78 -2.18
C ARG A 137 4.36 -19.10 -3.10
N GLU A 138 4.38 -20.28 -3.71
CA GLU A 138 5.48 -20.69 -4.59
C GLU A 138 5.65 -19.71 -5.76
N ASN A 139 6.88 -19.28 -5.98
CA ASN A 139 7.21 -18.37 -7.07
C ASN A 139 7.56 -19.13 -8.35
N THR A 140 6.61 -19.11 -9.28
CA THR A 140 6.72 -19.75 -10.59
C THR A 140 7.08 -18.77 -11.71
N TYR A 141 7.53 -17.55 -11.37
CA TYR A 141 8.03 -16.58 -12.34
C TYR A 141 9.42 -16.98 -12.83
N ASP A 142 9.54 -17.17 -14.15
CA ASP A 142 10.83 -17.36 -14.82
C ASP A 142 11.35 -16.00 -15.32
N PRO A 143 12.49 -15.49 -14.79
CA PRO A 143 13.06 -14.21 -15.20
C PRO A 143 13.61 -14.21 -16.63
N ASP A 144 13.99 -15.37 -17.18
CA ASP A 144 14.55 -15.45 -18.54
C ASP A 144 13.46 -15.35 -19.61
N SER A 145 12.32 -16.00 -19.38
CA SER A 145 11.18 -15.97 -20.31
C SER A 145 10.11 -14.93 -19.96
N GLY A 146 10.12 -14.39 -18.75
CA GLY A 146 9.12 -13.47 -18.23
C GLY A 146 7.76 -14.12 -17.96
N VAL A 147 7.69 -15.45 -17.83
CA VAL A 147 6.44 -16.20 -17.72
C VAL A 147 6.15 -16.57 -16.26
N VAL A 148 4.91 -16.38 -15.82
CA VAL A 148 4.36 -17.01 -14.60
C VAL A 148 3.56 -18.24 -15.01
N THR A 149 3.81 -19.37 -14.36
CA THR A 149 3.04 -20.61 -14.56
C THR A 149 2.12 -20.87 -13.37
N ILE A 150 0.81 -20.95 -13.60
CA ILE A 150 -0.17 -21.24 -12.54
C ILE A 150 -0.75 -22.64 -12.71
N SER A 151 -1.14 -23.28 -11.61
CA SER A 151 -1.77 -24.59 -11.66
C SER A 151 -3.16 -24.54 -12.33
N PRO A 152 -3.69 -25.68 -12.80
CA PRO A 152 -5.06 -25.75 -13.30
C PRO A 152 -6.12 -25.39 -12.25
N ILE A 153 -5.87 -25.65 -10.95
CA ILE A 153 -6.81 -25.26 -9.89
C ILE A 153 -6.83 -23.74 -9.71
N ARG A 154 -5.66 -23.09 -9.70
CA ARG A 154 -5.55 -21.65 -9.58
C ARG A 154 -6.15 -20.92 -10.79
N ALA A 155 -5.99 -21.46 -12.00
CA ALA A 155 -6.63 -20.94 -13.21
C ALA A 155 -8.17 -20.96 -13.12
N ARG A 156 -8.76 -22.04 -12.58
CA ARG A 156 -10.22 -22.10 -12.34
C ARG A 156 -10.66 -21.13 -11.23
N ALA A 157 -9.87 -21.00 -10.16
CA ALA A 157 -10.13 -20.06 -9.08
C ALA A 157 -10.15 -18.61 -9.59
N LEU A 158 -9.13 -18.24 -10.36
CA LEU A 158 -9.02 -16.94 -11.03
C LEU A 158 -10.26 -16.66 -11.88
N ALA A 159 -10.69 -17.60 -12.73
CA ALA A 159 -11.87 -17.40 -13.57
C ALA A 159 -13.15 -17.16 -12.74
N ALA A 160 -13.33 -17.92 -11.64
CA ALA A 160 -14.49 -17.76 -10.76
C ALA A 160 -14.48 -16.42 -10.01
N VAL A 161 -13.32 -16.02 -9.48
CA VAL A 161 -13.16 -14.74 -8.76
C VAL A 161 -13.27 -13.56 -9.73
N ALA A 162 -12.70 -13.67 -10.93
CA ALA A 162 -12.84 -12.66 -11.98
C ALA A 162 -14.30 -12.43 -12.35
N SER A 163 -15.11 -13.49 -12.46
CA SER A 163 -16.55 -13.37 -12.72
C SER A 163 -17.24 -12.52 -11.66
N HIS A 164 -16.94 -12.72 -10.38
CA HIS A 164 -17.51 -11.91 -9.30
C HIS A 164 -17.19 -10.43 -9.45
N TYR A 165 -15.94 -10.08 -9.78
CA TYR A 165 -15.55 -8.68 -9.97
C TYR A 165 -16.10 -8.08 -11.26
N VAL A 166 -16.19 -8.86 -12.34
CA VAL A 166 -16.86 -8.42 -13.57
C VAL A 166 -18.31 -8.05 -13.26
N ASP A 167 -19.03 -8.90 -12.54
CA ASP A 167 -20.39 -8.63 -12.11
C ASP A 167 -20.43 -7.39 -11.20
N LEU A 168 -19.56 -7.31 -10.18
CA LEU A 168 -19.55 -6.22 -9.20
C LEU A 168 -19.35 -4.86 -9.86
N PHE A 169 -18.44 -4.75 -10.83
CA PHE A 169 -18.10 -3.48 -11.46
C PHE A 169 -18.99 -3.12 -12.65
N THR A 170 -19.78 -4.07 -13.17
CA THR A 170 -20.78 -3.83 -14.21
C THR A 170 -22.17 -3.63 -13.57
N ASP A 171 -23.23 -4.26 -14.08
CA ASP A 171 -24.62 -3.95 -13.76
C ASP A 171 -25.46 -5.16 -13.33
N ALA A 172 -24.82 -6.27 -12.93
CA ALA A 172 -25.47 -7.45 -12.37
C ALA A 172 -26.38 -7.09 -11.18
N PRO A 173 -27.72 -7.28 -11.27
CA PRO A 173 -28.66 -6.85 -10.24
C PRO A 173 -28.44 -7.50 -8.86
N GLU A 174 -27.92 -8.72 -8.84
CA GLU A 174 -27.68 -9.52 -7.63
C GLU A 174 -26.69 -8.85 -6.67
N LEU A 175 -25.85 -7.95 -7.19
CA LEU A 175 -24.81 -7.25 -6.43
C LEU A 175 -25.18 -5.78 -6.12
N ASP A 176 -26.40 -5.33 -6.41
CA ASP A 176 -26.80 -3.93 -6.15
C ASP A 176 -26.65 -3.55 -4.66
N GLY A 177 -27.04 -4.44 -3.73
CA GLY A 177 -26.87 -4.18 -2.30
C GLY A 177 -25.40 -4.14 -1.85
N LEU A 178 -24.53 -4.90 -2.52
CA LEU A 178 -23.08 -4.87 -2.26
C LEU A 178 -22.46 -3.57 -2.79
N ARG A 179 -22.86 -3.14 -3.99
CA ARG A 179 -22.44 -1.85 -4.56
C ARG A 179 -22.87 -0.69 -3.68
N GLU A 180 -24.09 -0.70 -3.16
CA GLU A 180 -24.56 0.31 -2.20
C GLU A 180 -23.68 0.33 -0.94
N SER A 181 -23.38 -0.85 -0.39
CA SER A 181 -22.49 -0.98 0.78
C SER A 181 -21.07 -0.46 0.51
N TYR A 182 -20.59 -0.57 -0.73
CA TYR A 182 -19.28 -0.07 -1.16
C TYR A 182 -19.32 1.36 -1.73
N ALA A 183 -20.48 2.03 -1.70
CA ALA A 183 -20.70 3.34 -2.32
C ALA A 183 -20.30 3.38 -3.82
N MET A 184 -20.52 2.29 -4.53
CA MET A 184 -20.21 2.13 -5.95
C MET A 184 -21.46 2.37 -6.82
N PRO A 185 -21.39 3.18 -7.89
CA PRO A 185 -22.48 3.26 -8.86
C PRO A 185 -22.58 1.97 -9.69
N ARG A 186 -23.79 1.65 -10.15
CA ARG A 186 -24.00 0.57 -11.13
C ARG A 186 -23.31 0.93 -12.44
N GLY A 187 -22.65 -0.04 -13.08
CA GLY A 187 -21.89 0.19 -14.31
C GLY A 187 -20.67 1.09 -14.09
N THR A 188 -20.01 0.98 -12.93
CA THR A 188 -18.75 1.69 -12.63
C THR A 188 -17.73 1.48 -13.76
N VAL A 189 -17.68 0.27 -14.32
CA VAL A 189 -16.98 -0.04 -15.57
C VAL A 189 -17.99 -0.23 -16.69
N SER A 190 -17.75 0.45 -17.82
CA SER A 190 -18.73 0.57 -18.90
C SER A 190 -18.95 -0.69 -19.74
N THR A 191 -18.00 -1.63 -19.78
CA THR A 191 -18.12 -2.87 -20.56
C THR A 191 -17.52 -4.05 -19.82
N GLU A 192 -18.07 -5.24 -20.06
CA GLU A 192 -17.57 -6.48 -19.49
C GLU A 192 -16.11 -6.75 -19.87
N ALA A 193 -15.73 -6.47 -21.12
CA ALA A 193 -14.35 -6.64 -21.60
C ALA A 193 -13.36 -5.78 -20.80
N ARG A 194 -13.71 -4.52 -20.49
CA ARG A 194 -12.87 -3.66 -19.63
C ARG A 194 -12.82 -4.17 -18.20
N ALA A 195 -13.93 -4.70 -17.68
CA ALA A 195 -13.96 -5.27 -16.35
C ALA A 195 -13.07 -6.52 -16.26
N ARG A 196 -13.05 -7.37 -17.30
CA ARG A 196 -12.14 -8.53 -17.42
C ARG A 196 -10.67 -8.11 -17.48
N ASP A 197 -10.32 -7.07 -18.24
CA ASP A 197 -8.96 -6.51 -18.22
C ASP A 197 -8.59 -6.06 -16.79
N MET A 198 -9.50 -5.37 -16.08
CA MET A 198 -9.27 -4.93 -14.69
C MET A 198 -9.02 -6.10 -13.72
N THR A 199 -9.69 -7.23 -13.90
CA THR A 199 -9.42 -8.42 -13.09
C THR A 199 -8.02 -8.99 -13.30
N ALA A 200 -7.42 -8.81 -14.48
CA ALA A 200 -6.03 -9.21 -14.71
C ALA A 200 -5.06 -8.39 -13.85
N PHE A 201 -5.34 -7.09 -13.69
CA PHE A 201 -4.61 -6.22 -12.77
C PHE A 201 -4.80 -6.63 -11.30
N PHE A 202 -6.03 -6.91 -10.86
CA PHE A 202 -6.28 -7.36 -9.49
C PHE A 202 -5.61 -8.70 -9.19
N PHE A 203 -5.64 -9.64 -10.14
CA PHE A 203 -4.90 -10.89 -10.04
C PHE A 203 -3.41 -10.64 -9.86
N TRP A 204 -2.77 -9.84 -10.73
CA TRP A 204 -1.34 -9.56 -10.62
C TRP A 204 -0.97 -8.86 -9.30
N ALA A 205 -1.76 -7.86 -8.91
CA ALA A 205 -1.52 -7.13 -7.67
C ALA A 205 -1.65 -8.06 -6.45
N THR A 206 -2.56 -9.02 -6.51
CA THR A 206 -2.75 -10.04 -5.46
C THR A 206 -1.66 -11.12 -5.49
N TRP A 207 -1.23 -11.54 -6.67
CA TRP A 207 -0.11 -12.47 -6.86
C TRP A 207 1.14 -11.94 -6.16
N ALA A 208 1.44 -10.64 -6.29
CA ALA A 208 2.55 -10.00 -5.57
C ALA A 208 2.39 -10.05 -4.04
N CYS A 209 1.16 -10.07 -3.52
CA CYS A 209 0.89 -10.09 -2.08
C CYS A 209 1.16 -11.43 -1.40
N VAL A 210 1.08 -12.54 -2.15
CA VAL A 210 1.19 -13.91 -1.61
C VAL A 210 2.45 -14.64 -2.09
N THR A 211 2.97 -14.30 -3.27
CA THR A 211 4.11 -15.00 -3.87
C THR A 211 5.42 -14.58 -3.23
N GLU A 212 6.19 -15.57 -2.78
CA GLU A 212 7.50 -15.38 -2.16
C GLU A 212 8.54 -14.78 -3.11
N ARG A 213 9.41 -13.92 -2.59
CA ARG A 213 10.54 -13.40 -3.39
C ARG A 213 11.54 -14.54 -3.65
N PRO A 214 12.30 -14.49 -4.77
CA PRO A 214 13.37 -15.45 -5.00
C PRO A 214 14.35 -15.52 -3.81
N GLY A 215 14.48 -16.70 -3.20
CA GLY A 215 15.38 -16.93 -2.06
C GLY A 215 14.91 -16.37 -0.71
N SER A 216 13.63 -16.02 -0.56
CA SER A 216 13.03 -15.50 0.68
C SER A 216 11.74 -16.25 1.03
N GLU A 217 11.40 -16.30 2.30
CA GLU A 217 10.09 -16.78 2.79
C GLU A 217 9.04 -15.64 2.88
N LEU A 218 9.41 -14.42 2.45
CA LEU A 218 8.51 -13.27 2.44
C LEU A 218 7.97 -13.02 1.04
N SER A 219 6.70 -12.65 0.95
CA SER A 219 6.11 -12.19 -0.31
C SER A 219 6.70 -10.86 -0.80
N TYR A 220 6.43 -10.48 -2.05
CA TYR A 220 6.89 -9.18 -2.58
C TYR A 220 6.44 -7.99 -1.74
N THR A 221 5.30 -8.10 -1.04
CA THR A 221 4.74 -7.07 -0.14
C THR A 221 5.07 -7.30 1.34
N HIS A 222 6.07 -8.12 1.67
CA HIS A 222 6.44 -8.49 3.04
C HIS A 222 5.28 -9.13 3.83
N ASN A 223 4.60 -10.11 3.22
CA ASN A 223 3.47 -10.86 3.78
C ASN A 223 2.24 -9.99 4.13
N TRP A 224 2.11 -8.83 3.50
CA TRP A 224 0.86 -8.07 3.48
C TRP A 224 -0.03 -8.55 2.31
N PRO A 225 -1.35 -8.69 2.45
CA PRO A 225 -2.16 -8.40 3.63
C PRO A 225 -2.19 -9.57 4.61
N PRO A 226 -2.57 -9.36 5.88
CA PRO A 226 -2.77 -10.45 6.84
C PRO A 226 -3.81 -11.45 6.32
N GLU A 227 -3.37 -12.68 6.04
CA GLU A 227 -4.24 -13.76 5.58
C GLU A 227 -3.69 -15.09 6.11
N GLN A 228 -4.38 -15.66 7.10
CA GLN A 228 -3.93 -16.87 7.79
C GLN A 228 -3.98 -18.10 6.89
N LEU A 229 -4.89 -18.13 5.92
CA LEU A 229 -5.05 -19.28 5.01
C LEU A 229 -3.82 -19.50 4.12
N VAL A 230 -3.02 -18.46 3.88
CA VAL A 230 -1.82 -18.50 3.03
C VAL A 230 -0.53 -18.16 3.80
N GLY A 231 -0.59 -18.21 5.14
CA GLY A 231 0.56 -17.95 6.00
C GLY A 231 1.07 -16.51 6.00
N ASN A 232 0.30 -15.55 5.47
CA ASN A 232 0.69 -14.14 5.50
C ASN A 232 0.62 -13.59 6.93
N THR A 233 1.79 -13.58 7.57
CA THR A 233 1.99 -13.14 8.96
C THR A 233 3.21 -12.21 9.06
N PRO A 234 3.23 -11.30 10.06
CA PRO A 234 4.37 -10.41 10.28
C PRO A 234 5.68 -11.19 10.47
N SER A 235 6.73 -10.78 9.76
CA SER A 235 8.06 -11.39 9.90
C SER A 235 8.69 -11.04 11.26
N GLY A 236 9.60 -11.90 11.72
CA GLY A 236 10.36 -11.62 12.95
C GLY A 236 11.18 -10.33 12.86
N GLU A 237 11.75 -10.04 11.69
CA GLU A 237 12.49 -8.80 11.43
C GLU A 237 11.59 -7.56 11.58
N LEU A 238 10.37 -7.61 11.04
CA LEU A 238 9.40 -6.51 11.14
C LEU A 238 9.09 -6.18 12.61
N VAL A 239 8.95 -7.21 13.45
CA VAL A 239 8.71 -7.04 14.90
C VAL A 239 9.93 -6.39 15.58
N VAL A 240 11.15 -6.84 15.26
CA VAL A 240 12.39 -6.28 15.84
C VAL A 240 12.53 -4.80 15.49
N VAL A 241 12.38 -4.43 14.21
CA VAL A 241 12.49 -3.03 13.76
C VAL A 241 11.40 -2.16 14.40
N SER A 242 10.18 -2.68 14.53
CA SER A 242 9.07 -1.98 15.20
C SER A 242 9.40 -1.65 16.65
N VAL A 243 9.89 -2.62 17.43
CA VAL A 243 10.30 -2.39 18.83
C VAL A 243 11.47 -1.43 18.90
N ALA A 244 12.48 -1.60 18.04
CA ALA A 244 13.63 -0.71 17.97
C ALA A 244 13.20 0.74 17.69
N SER A 245 12.25 0.96 16.78
CA SER A 245 11.71 2.29 16.45
C SER A 245 11.08 2.97 17.67
N MET A 246 10.34 2.22 18.49
CA MET A 246 9.70 2.73 19.70
C MET A 246 10.73 3.12 20.76
N VAL A 247 11.76 2.29 20.96
CA VAL A 247 12.88 2.60 21.86
C VAL A 247 13.63 3.85 21.40
N LEU A 248 13.93 3.95 20.10
CA LEU A 248 14.60 5.12 19.52
C LEU A 248 13.75 6.39 19.63
N LEU A 249 12.44 6.30 19.43
CA LEU A 249 11.52 7.43 19.61
C LEU A 249 11.54 7.94 21.05
N LEU A 250 11.36 7.04 22.03
CA LEU A 250 11.36 7.41 23.45
C LEU A 250 12.72 7.94 23.89
N GLY A 251 13.81 7.29 23.45
CA GLY A 251 15.17 7.77 23.68
C GLY A 251 15.43 9.15 23.08
N GLY A 252 14.94 9.40 21.86
CA GLY A 252 15.02 10.69 21.18
C GLY A 252 14.26 11.79 21.91
N ILE A 253 13.02 11.53 22.31
CA ILE A 253 12.22 12.47 23.13
C ILE A 253 12.93 12.79 24.44
N GLY A 254 13.45 11.76 25.12
CA GLY A 254 14.19 11.93 26.37
C GLY A 254 15.47 12.75 26.19
N ALA A 255 16.24 12.47 25.14
CA ALA A 255 17.47 13.18 24.82
C ALA A 255 17.23 14.66 24.49
N VAL A 256 16.22 14.96 23.66
CA VAL A 256 15.83 16.34 23.33
C VAL A 256 15.33 17.07 24.56
N SER A 257 14.49 16.44 25.38
CA SER A 257 13.97 17.04 26.61
C SER A 257 15.10 17.34 27.61
N TRP A 258 16.03 16.40 27.81
CA TRP A 258 17.23 16.64 28.62
C TRP A 258 18.01 17.82 28.06
N PHE A 259 18.34 17.79 26.76
CA PHE A 259 19.16 18.82 26.11
C PHE A 259 18.61 20.24 26.33
N PHE A 260 17.29 20.42 26.25
CA PHE A 260 16.66 21.71 26.54
C PHE A 260 16.61 22.02 28.04
N ALA A 261 16.33 21.05 28.91
CA ALA A 261 16.32 21.26 30.35
C ALA A 261 17.69 21.60 30.95
N ALA A 262 18.76 21.04 30.39
CA ALA A 262 20.14 21.28 30.81
C ALA A 262 20.71 22.61 30.31
N ARG A 263 20.06 23.23 29.32
CA ARG A 263 20.40 24.58 28.85
C ARG A 263 19.69 25.61 29.72
N ARG A 264 20.39 26.70 30.05
CA ARG A 264 19.72 27.89 30.59
C ARG A 264 18.67 28.35 29.58
N ARG A 265 17.46 28.64 30.05
CA ARG A 265 16.49 29.41 29.26
C ARG A 265 17.18 30.68 28.80
N GLU A 266 17.20 30.89 27.49
CA GLU A 266 17.46 32.21 26.95
C GLU A 266 16.37 33.14 27.51
N GLU A 267 16.76 34.33 27.97
CA GLU A 267 15.78 35.31 28.44
C GLU A 267 14.85 35.64 27.28
N ASP A 268 13.54 35.55 27.52
CA ASP A 268 12.57 35.95 26.52
C ASP A 268 12.83 37.42 26.16
N PRO A 269 12.86 37.77 24.87
CA PRO A 269 13.00 39.16 24.48
C PRO A 269 11.85 39.98 25.08
N GLU A 270 12.16 41.19 25.56
CA GLU A 270 11.11 42.07 26.07
C GLU A 270 10.06 42.32 24.98
N PRO A 271 8.75 42.20 25.30
CA PRO A 271 7.70 42.42 24.32
C PRO A 271 7.76 43.86 23.82
N LEU A 272 7.66 44.02 22.51
CA LEU A 272 7.57 45.35 21.91
C LEU A 272 6.29 46.04 22.40
N ALA A 273 6.41 47.32 22.77
CA ALA A 273 5.28 48.12 23.25
C ALA A 273 4.23 48.40 22.16
N GLU A 274 4.62 48.33 20.89
CA GLU A 274 3.75 48.54 19.73
C GLU A 274 4.03 47.48 18.66
N ASP A 275 3.00 47.14 17.88
CA ASP A 275 3.13 46.21 16.76
C ASP A 275 3.97 46.84 15.63
N PRO A 276 5.17 46.30 15.32
CA PRO A 276 6.04 46.84 14.27
C PRO A 276 5.43 46.69 12.87
N LEU A 277 4.47 45.78 12.68
CA LEU A 277 3.80 45.56 11.40
C LEU A 277 2.60 46.49 11.19
N ALA A 278 2.06 47.10 12.25
CA ALA A 278 0.92 48.02 12.13
C ALA A 278 1.27 49.33 11.39
N LYS A 279 2.56 49.69 11.34
CA LYS A 279 3.07 50.89 10.65
C LYS A 279 3.44 50.64 9.18
N LEU A 280 3.33 49.40 8.70
CA LEU A 280 3.65 49.06 7.31
C LEU A 280 2.58 49.59 6.36
N THR A 281 3.00 50.36 5.35
CA THR A 281 2.12 50.80 4.27
C THR A 281 1.77 49.59 3.40
N VAL A 282 0.49 49.20 3.40
CA VAL A 282 0.00 48.07 2.60
C VAL A 282 0.21 48.35 1.11
N THR A 283 1.09 47.57 0.48
CA THR A 283 1.39 47.68 -0.95
C THR A 283 0.25 47.13 -1.80
N PRO A 284 0.16 47.50 -3.09
CA PRO A 284 -0.83 46.91 -4.00
C PRO A 284 -0.75 45.38 -4.09
N SER A 285 0.44 44.79 -4.00
CA SER A 285 0.60 43.32 -4.00
C SER A 285 0.02 42.68 -2.75
N MET A 286 0.24 43.26 -1.57
CA MET A 286 -0.38 42.81 -0.32
C MET A 286 -1.91 42.92 -0.35
N ARG A 287 -2.48 43.93 -1.01
CA ARG A 287 -3.94 43.98 -1.21
C ARG A 287 -4.44 42.91 -2.16
N ALA A 288 -3.65 42.61 -3.20
CA ALA A 288 -4.02 41.59 -4.18
C ALA A 288 -4.06 40.16 -3.58
N THR A 289 -3.32 39.88 -2.50
CA THR A 289 -3.38 38.57 -1.82
C THR A 289 -4.75 38.28 -1.21
N LEU A 290 -5.59 39.29 -0.97
CA LEU A 290 -6.97 39.09 -0.50
C LEU A 290 -7.76 38.13 -1.39
N LYS A 291 -7.48 38.12 -2.70
CA LYS A 291 -8.09 37.19 -3.67
C LYS A 291 -7.75 35.73 -3.35
N TYR A 292 -6.53 35.45 -2.90
CA TYR A 292 -6.13 34.10 -2.50
C TYR A 292 -6.91 33.65 -1.27
N PHE A 293 -7.14 34.52 -0.28
CA PHE A 293 -7.95 34.18 0.89
C PHE A 293 -9.40 33.87 0.51
N TRP A 294 -9.98 34.62 -0.45
CA TRP A 294 -11.31 34.30 -0.96
C TRP A 294 -11.36 32.95 -1.68
N VAL A 295 -10.38 32.65 -2.53
CA VAL A 295 -10.30 31.37 -3.23
C VAL A 295 -10.11 30.23 -2.24
N VAL A 296 -9.20 30.37 -1.27
CA VAL A 296 -8.97 29.38 -0.21
C VAL A 296 -10.23 29.18 0.63
N GLY A 297 -10.91 30.26 1.02
CA GLY A 297 -12.17 30.18 1.76
C GLY A 297 -13.26 29.48 0.98
N ALA A 298 -13.37 29.74 -0.33
CA ALA A 298 -14.33 29.06 -1.20
C ALA A 298 -14.02 27.57 -1.36
N LEU A 299 -12.75 27.20 -1.55
CA LEU A 299 -12.31 25.80 -1.68
C LEU A 299 -12.44 24.98 -0.39
N ILE A 300 -12.42 25.62 0.79
CA ILE A 300 -12.65 24.93 2.07
C ILE A 300 -14.14 24.56 2.25
N VAL A 301 -15.04 25.36 1.70
CA VAL A 301 -16.50 25.18 1.87
C VAL A 301 -17.08 24.25 0.79
N ALA A 302 -16.48 24.23 -0.40
CA ALA A 302 -16.89 23.38 -1.52
C ALA A 302 -16.52 21.91 -1.30
#